data_AF-A0A0G3VQ49-F1
#
_entry.id   AF-A0A0G3VQ49-F1
#
_cell.length_a   1.000
_cell.length_b   1.000
_cell.length_c   1.000
_cell.angle_alpha   90.00
_cell.angle_beta   90.00
_cell.angle_gamma   90.00
#
_symmetry.space_group_name_H-M   'P 1'
#
loop_
_entity.id
_entity.type
_entity.pdbx_description
1 polymer ?
#
loop_
_entity_poly.entity_id
_entity_poly.type
_entity_poly.pdbx_seq_one_letter_code
_entity_poly.pdbx_strand_id
1 'polypeptide(L)'
;SAMGAATQQNRTTAGAATTVDGARFDQTAAPAAPANLAVALNAVITANANNAINFNTPAGSFNGLFLDTANNLAVTVSEDTTLGFITNDANNGNFFNLTLGAGKTLTITGQGITAAQAAATKNAQNVVAQFNGGGAIANNDLSGVGTIDFGAAPSTLVFNLTNPTTQKAPLLLGDDAVIANGANGTLNVTNGFIQVSDKTFATIKTINIGDGQGFIFNTDATNGNALNLQVGGATINFNGTDGTGRLVLLSNAAGGGATDFNVTGSLGGNLKGIIEFNTTAVAGQLIANAVIGTNNGAGRAAGFVVSVANGNAATVAGQVYAKDMVIQSTNAGGQVNFGHIVDVGTDGTTAFKTAATTVAITQNSNFGAVDFGNTASQITVPDTKVLTGNFKGDAGNNGNTAGVITFAANGTLASGNADANVAVTNKITAIEAADVGVVQLSGTHTAELRLGNAGSQFKLADGTIINGNVNQTVLVG
;
A
#
# COMPACT_ATOMS: atom_id res chain seq x y z
N SER A 1 16.24 -10.45 56.07
CA SER A 1 15.72 -11.32 55.00
C SER A 1 14.22 -11.48 55.19
N ALA A 2 13.48 -11.67 54.10
CA ALA A 2 12.02 -11.86 53.96
C ALA A 2 11.15 -10.63 54.30
N MET A 3 10.19 -10.16 53.48
CA MET A 3 9.45 -10.77 52.36
C MET A 3 9.21 -9.76 51.23
N GLY A 4 9.45 -10.21 50.00
CA GLY A 4 8.87 -9.67 48.78
C GLY A 4 7.77 -10.59 48.25
N ALA A 5 6.97 -10.04 47.34
CA ALA A 5 5.98 -10.65 46.45
C ALA A 5 4.66 -11.18 47.06
N ALA A 6 3.54 -10.55 46.68
CA ALA A 6 2.51 -11.17 45.83
C ALA A 6 1.33 -10.20 45.57
N THR A 7 1.43 -9.38 44.53
CA THR A 7 0.28 -8.74 43.89
C THR A 7 -0.36 -9.78 42.96
N GLN A 8 -1.20 -10.66 43.50
CA GLN A 8 -2.03 -11.55 42.71
C GLN A 8 -3.22 -12.00 43.56
N GLN A 9 -4.27 -11.18 43.65
CA GLN A 9 -5.59 -11.71 44.03
C GLN A 9 -6.24 -12.30 42.79
N ASN A 10 -5.87 -13.56 42.58
CA ASN A 10 -6.64 -14.58 41.91
C ASN A 10 -8.04 -14.65 42.54
N ARG A 11 -9.06 -14.06 41.91
CA ARG A 11 -10.46 -14.44 42.15
C ARG A 11 -10.87 -15.51 41.15
N THR A 12 -10.40 -16.72 41.39
CA THR A 12 -11.08 -17.96 40.98
C THR A 12 -12.13 -18.30 42.03
N THR A 13 -13.32 -17.71 41.90
CA THR A 13 -14.55 -18.20 42.53
C THR A 13 -15.68 -17.99 41.54
N ALA A 14 -16.48 -19.03 41.32
CA ALA A 14 -17.64 -19.11 40.46
C ALA A 14 -18.51 -17.82 40.45
N GLY A 15 -18.20 -16.90 39.55
CA GLY A 15 -18.95 -15.70 39.28
C GLY A 15 -19.21 -15.66 37.78
N ALA A 16 -20.48 -15.49 37.39
CA ALA A 16 -20.91 -15.36 36.01
C ALA A 16 -19.89 -14.53 35.21
N ALA A 17 -19.42 -15.07 34.09
CA ALA A 17 -18.84 -14.21 33.07
C ALA A 17 -19.89 -13.15 32.80
N THR A 18 -19.61 -11.89 33.14
CA THR A 18 -20.46 -10.82 32.68
C THR A 18 -20.25 -10.79 31.18
N THR A 19 -21.18 -11.38 30.42
CA THR A 19 -21.80 -10.58 29.37
C THR A 19 -22.07 -9.24 30.02
N VAL A 20 -21.24 -8.24 29.71
CA VAL A 20 -21.55 -6.90 30.17
C VAL A 20 -22.68 -6.49 29.25
N ASP A 21 -23.91 -6.73 29.71
CA ASP A 21 -25.08 -6.03 29.21
C ASP A 21 -24.68 -4.56 29.06
N GLY A 22 -24.76 -4.02 27.85
CA GLY A 22 -24.38 -2.63 27.55
C GLY A 22 -25.02 -1.63 28.52
N ALA A 23 -26.13 -2.02 29.16
CA ALA A 23 -26.79 -1.31 30.25
C ALA A 23 -25.91 -1.02 31.50
N ARG A 24 -24.79 -1.73 31.74
CA ARG A 24 -23.86 -1.39 32.85
C ARG A 24 -22.79 -0.36 32.48
N PHE A 25 -22.65 -0.04 31.19
CA PHE A 25 -21.93 1.14 30.71
C PHE A 25 -22.89 2.33 30.47
N ASP A 26 -24.18 2.18 30.80
CA ASP A 26 -25.19 3.23 30.73
C ASP A 26 -25.05 4.24 31.88
N GLN A 27 -24.83 5.49 31.48
CA GLN A 27 -24.74 6.68 32.33
C GLN A 27 -26.13 7.21 32.71
N THR A 28 -26.84 6.53 33.62
CA THR A 28 -27.90 7.21 34.40
C THR A 28 -27.72 7.10 35.91
N ALA A 29 -26.56 6.67 36.39
CA ALA A 29 -26.15 6.97 37.76
C ALA A 29 -25.63 8.41 37.84
N ALA A 30 -26.37 9.25 38.56
CA ALA A 30 -25.99 10.59 39.00
C ALA A 30 -24.51 10.67 39.49
N PRO A 31 -23.88 11.86 39.53
CA PRO A 31 -22.42 12.10 39.47
C PRO A 31 -21.61 11.70 40.71
N ALA A 32 -22.04 10.70 41.47
CA ALA A 32 -21.26 10.09 42.54
C ALA A 32 -20.35 8.99 41.97
N ALA A 33 -19.27 9.44 41.31
CA ALA A 33 -18.10 8.66 40.93
C ALA A 33 -18.38 7.40 40.07
N PRO A 34 -18.19 7.45 38.73
CA PRO A 34 -18.04 6.23 37.96
C PRO A 34 -16.77 5.52 38.47
N ALA A 35 -16.96 4.50 39.30
CA ALA A 35 -15.85 3.68 39.76
C ALA A 35 -15.25 3.01 38.51
N ASN A 36 -13.97 3.26 38.24
CA ASN A 36 -13.17 2.53 37.26
C ASN A 36 -13.23 1.04 37.61
N LEU A 37 -14.21 0.32 37.07
CA LEU A 37 -14.37 -1.10 37.25
C LEU A 37 -13.28 -1.81 36.45
N ALA A 38 -12.49 -2.64 37.12
CA ALA A 38 -11.48 -3.46 36.46
C ALA A 38 -12.15 -4.39 35.44
N VAL A 39 -11.75 -4.30 34.17
CA VAL A 39 -12.25 -5.14 33.08
C VAL A 39 -11.57 -6.51 33.16
N ALA A 40 -12.35 -7.59 33.11
CA ALA A 40 -11.83 -8.94 33.15
C ALA A 40 -11.06 -9.28 31.86
N LEU A 41 -10.04 -10.14 31.97
CA LEU A 41 -9.37 -10.72 30.79
C LEU A 41 -10.42 -11.42 29.92
N ASN A 42 -10.44 -11.10 28.63
CA ASN A 42 -11.41 -11.56 27.64
C ASN A 42 -12.81 -10.94 27.69
N ALA A 43 -12.96 -9.72 28.21
CA ALA A 43 -14.24 -9.03 28.19
C ALA A 43 -14.71 -8.69 26.76
N VAL A 44 -15.96 -9.06 26.46
CA VAL A 44 -16.68 -8.66 25.24
C VAL A 44 -17.89 -7.82 25.67
N ILE A 45 -18.07 -6.68 25.03
CA ILE A 45 -19.20 -5.79 25.28
C ILE A 45 -20.30 -6.11 24.27
N THR A 46 -21.49 -6.38 24.77
CA THR A 46 -22.65 -6.68 23.96
C THR A 46 -23.59 -5.50 23.94
N ALA A 47 -23.87 -5.01 22.75
CA ALA A 47 -24.93 -4.05 22.52
C ALA A 47 -26.24 -4.78 22.23
N ASN A 48 -26.98 -5.08 23.29
CA ASN A 48 -28.33 -5.68 23.28
C ASN A 48 -29.46 -4.62 23.45
N ALA A 49 -29.10 -3.36 23.66
CA ALA A 49 -29.99 -2.21 23.71
C ALA A 49 -29.47 -1.09 22.78
N ASN A 50 -30.35 -0.21 22.32
CA ASN A 50 -30.03 0.89 21.40
C ASN A 50 -29.32 2.08 22.10
N ASN A 51 -28.56 1.83 23.16
CA ASN A 51 -27.93 2.86 23.98
C ASN A 51 -26.47 3.05 23.56
N ALA A 52 -26.02 4.31 23.51
CA ALA A 52 -24.63 4.62 23.18
C ALA A 52 -23.64 4.05 24.22
N ILE A 53 -22.46 3.63 23.76
CA ILE A 53 -21.37 3.11 24.58
C ILE A 53 -20.31 4.19 24.76
N ASN A 54 -19.72 4.30 25.96
CA ASN A 54 -18.59 5.18 26.22
C ASN A 54 -17.42 4.43 26.88
N PHE A 55 -16.28 4.33 26.19
CA PHE A 55 -15.04 3.84 26.77
C PHE A 55 -14.34 4.98 27.53
N ASN A 56 -14.61 5.06 28.82
CA ASN A 56 -14.06 6.08 29.73
C ASN A 56 -13.07 5.48 30.76
N THR A 57 -12.74 4.20 30.63
CA THR A 57 -11.77 3.53 31.50
C THR A 57 -10.36 3.83 30.99
N PRO A 58 -9.48 4.44 31.78
CA PRO A 58 -8.10 4.69 31.37
C PRO A 58 -7.38 3.40 30.97
N ALA A 59 -6.74 3.39 29.79
CA ALA A 59 -6.06 2.22 29.22
C ALA A 59 -6.97 0.97 29.15
N GLY A 60 -8.25 1.17 28.78
CA GLY A 60 -9.22 0.10 28.63
C GLY A 60 -8.75 -0.95 27.63
N SER A 61 -8.86 -2.23 27.96
CA SER A 61 -8.52 -3.34 27.06
C SER A 61 -9.67 -4.32 27.04
N PHE A 62 -10.28 -4.49 25.86
CA PHE A 62 -11.42 -5.35 25.63
C PHE A 62 -11.11 -6.32 24.50
N ASN A 63 -11.61 -7.55 24.60
CA ASN A 63 -11.47 -8.53 23.52
C ASN A 63 -12.33 -8.19 22.32
N GLY A 64 -13.48 -7.54 22.50
CA GLY A 64 -14.22 -7.07 21.36
C GLY A 64 -15.60 -6.50 21.66
N LEU A 65 -16.25 -6.11 20.58
CA LEU A 65 -17.63 -5.63 20.54
C LEU A 65 -18.49 -6.62 19.75
N PHE A 66 -19.69 -6.89 20.25
CA PHE A 66 -20.71 -7.67 19.56
C PHE A 66 -22.02 -6.90 19.46
N LEU A 67 -22.51 -6.72 18.23
CA LEU A 67 -23.78 -6.05 17.95
C LEU A 67 -24.91 -7.06 17.79
N ASP A 68 -25.80 -7.10 18.79
CA ASP A 68 -26.99 -7.97 18.86
C ASP A 68 -28.30 -7.17 18.71
N THR A 69 -28.21 -5.94 18.22
CA THR A 69 -29.37 -5.03 18.08
C THR A 69 -29.67 -4.72 16.63
N ALA A 70 -30.91 -4.30 16.40
CA ALA A 70 -31.43 -3.93 15.09
C ALA A 70 -31.10 -2.49 14.68
N ASN A 71 -30.16 -1.79 15.34
CA ASN A 71 -29.79 -0.42 15.03
C ASN A 71 -28.28 -0.20 15.02
N ASN A 72 -27.83 0.77 14.22
CA ASN A 72 -26.49 1.33 14.34
C ASN A 72 -26.27 1.93 15.73
N LEU A 73 -25.10 1.72 16.31
CA LEU A 73 -24.79 2.16 17.67
C LEU A 73 -23.60 3.08 17.74
N ALA A 74 -23.74 4.19 18.47
CA ALA A 74 -22.64 5.10 18.75
C ALA A 74 -21.73 4.56 19.86
N VAL A 75 -20.43 4.63 19.65
CA VAL A 75 -19.38 4.29 20.61
C VAL A 75 -18.42 5.48 20.73
N THR A 76 -18.22 6.01 21.92
CA THR A 76 -17.25 7.10 22.15
C THR A 76 -16.00 6.55 22.85
N VAL A 77 -14.83 6.85 22.30
CA VAL A 77 -13.53 6.53 22.89
C VAL A 77 -13.05 7.75 23.70
N SER A 78 -13.47 7.84 24.95
CA SER A 78 -13.10 8.96 25.84
C SER A 78 -11.75 8.76 26.53
N GLU A 79 -11.23 7.53 26.54
CA GLU A 79 -9.90 7.18 27.05
C GLU A 79 -9.19 6.22 26.10
N ASP A 80 -7.85 6.17 26.19
CA ASP A 80 -7.05 5.25 25.38
C ASP A 80 -7.56 3.82 25.55
N THR A 81 -7.92 3.19 24.43
CA THR A 81 -8.63 1.92 24.41
C THR A 81 -7.99 0.95 23.43
N THR A 82 -7.91 -0.32 23.81
CA THR A 82 -7.53 -1.44 22.95
C THR A 82 -8.72 -2.37 22.74
N LEU A 83 -9.02 -2.71 21.49
CA LEU A 83 -10.07 -3.64 21.09
C LEU A 83 -9.48 -4.80 20.27
N GLY A 84 -9.96 -6.02 20.51
CA GLY A 84 -9.64 -7.18 19.68
C GLY A 84 -10.44 -7.20 18.38
N PHE A 85 -11.68 -7.68 18.44
CA PHE A 85 -12.60 -7.79 17.29
C PHE A 85 -13.81 -6.86 17.43
N ILE A 86 -14.50 -6.58 16.32
CA ILE A 86 -15.76 -5.83 16.29
C ILE A 86 -16.67 -6.54 15.30
N THR A 87 -17.65 -7.28 15.81
CA THR A 87 -18.48 -8.18 15.01
C THR A 87 -19.97 -7.92 15.24
N ASN A 88 -20.80 -8.36 14.31
CA ASN A 88 -22.26 -8.29 14.38
C ASN A 88 -22.85 -9.68 14.06
N ASP A 89 -24.13 -9.87 14.38
CA ASP A 89 -24.81 -11.10 14.00
C ASP A 89 -24.89 -11.24 12.46
N ALA A 90 -24.90 -12.47 11.96
CA ALA A 90 -24.90 -12.75 10.53
C ALA A 90 -26.17 -12.16 9.86
N ASN A 91 -25.97 -11.32 8.84
CA ASN A 91 -27.02 -10.53 8.16
C ASN A 91 -27.56 -9.32 8.93
N ASN A 92 -26.92 -8.95 10.04
CA ASN A 92 -27.19 -7.67 10.68
C ASN A 92 -26.57 -6.55 9.83
N GLY A 93 -27.40 -5.78 9.11
CA GLY A 93 -26.97 -4.62 8.33
C GLY A 93 -26.64 -3.39 9.18
N ASN A 94 -26.41 -3.59 10.49
CA ASN A 94 -26.11 -2.53 11.44
C ASN A 94 -24.67 -2.62 11.94
N PHE A 95 -24.19 -1.48 12.43
CA PHE A 95 -22.79 -1.27 12.73
C PHE A 95 -22.55 -0.45 14.00
N PHE A 96 -21.36 -0.61 14.57
CA PHE A 96 -20.81 0.33 15.54
C PHE A 96 -20.20 1.53 14.81
N ASN A 97 -20.63 2.72 15.19
CA ASN A 97 -20.04 3.99 14.79
C ASN A 97 -19.19 4.52 15.95
N LEU A 98 -17.87 4.43 15.79
CA LEU A 98 -16.87 4.82 16.77
C LEU A 98 -16.49 6.29 16.57
N THR A 99 -16.44 7.06 17.65
CA THR A 99 -15.92 8.43 17.68
C THR A 99 -14.73 8.50 18.64
N LEU A 100 -13.58 8.94 18.13
CA LEU A 100 -12.38 9.13 18.92
C LEU A 100 -12.43 10.47 19.67
N GLY A 101 -12.28 10.42 20.98
CA GLY A 101 -12.13 11.61 21.81
C GLY A 101 -10.84 12.38 21.50
N ALA A 102 -10.83 13.67 21.82
CA ALA A 102 -9.67 14.53 21.61
C ALA A 102 -8.43 14.00 22.34
N GLY A 103 -7.34 13.84 21.60
CA GLY A 103 -6.06 13.33 22.08
C GLY A 103 -6.04 11.83 22.40
N LYS A 104 -7.12 11.10 22.10
CA LYS A 104 -7.26 9.69 22.49
C LYS A 104 -6.86 8.74 21.37
N THR A 105 -6.48 7.53 21.80
CA THR A 105 -6.03 6.46 20.94
C THR A 105 -6.98 5.27 20.98
N LEU A 106 -7.42 4.81 19.81
CA LEU A 106 -8.03 3.50 19.65
C LEU A 106 -7.03 2.55 19.01
N THR A 107 -6.69 1.46 19.69
CA THR A 107 -5.85 0.38 19.15
C THR A 107 -6.71 -0.83 18.81
N ILE A 108 -6.65 -1.29 17.56
CA ILE A 108 -7.29 -2.51 17.08
C ILE A 108 -6.22 -3.61 16.95
N THR A 109 -6.40 -4.71 17.68
CA THR A 109 -5.48 -5.86 17.66
C THR A 109 -5.98 -7.01 16.81
N GLY A 110 -7.23 -7.01 16.37
CA GLY A 110 -7.82 -8.08 15.58
C GLY A 110 -7.81 -9.44 16.29
N GLN A 111 -7.60 -9.48 17.61
CA GLN A 111 -7.61 -10.73 18.35
C GLN A 111 -9.05 -11.23 18.49
N GLY A 112 -9.36 -12.34 17.81
CA GLY A 112 -10.63 -13.05 17.95
C GLY A 112 -10.64 -13.94 19.20
N ILE A 113 -11.57 -14.90 19.24
CA ILE A 113 -11.63 -15.95 20.27
C ILE A 113 -11.43 -17.30 19.60
N THR A 114 -10.27 -17.91 19.80
CA THR A 114 -9.94 -19.21 19.20
C THR A 114 -10.84 -20.32 19.75
N ALA A 115 -11.00 -21.41 18.97
CA ALA A 115 -11.72 -22.60 19.43
C ALA A 115 -11.10 -23.21 20.71
N ALA A 116 -9.78 -23.15 20.85
CA ALA A 116 -9.09 -23.60 22.05
C ALA A 116 -9.43 -22.74 23.28
N GLN A 117 -9.46 -21.41 23.14
CA GLN A 117 -9.87 -20.51 24.21
C GLN A 117 -11.35 -20.70 24.57
N ALA A 118 -12.20 -20.80 23.53
CA ALA A 118 -13.61 -21.14 23.64
C ALA A 118 -13.82 -22.49 24.32
N ALA A 119 -12.97 -23.49 24.16
CA ALA A 119 -13.11 -24.77 24.87
C ALA A 119 -12.50 -24.75 26.29
N ALA A 120 -11.40 -24.01 26.49
CA ALA A 120 -10.60 -24.09 27.70
C ALA A 120 -11.07 -23.18 28.85
N THR A 121 -11.81 -22.11 28.55
CA THR A 121 -12.21 -21.13 29.59
C THR A 121 -13.71 -20.91 29.61
N LYS A 122 -14.33 -20.98 30.80
CA LYS A 122 -15.76 -20.68 30.98
C LYS A 122 -16.13 -19.28 30.50
N ASN A 123 -15.22 -18.31 30.62
CA ASN A 123 -15.47 -16.95 30.15
C ASN A 123 -15.58 -16.89 28.63
N ALA A 124 -14.66 -17.50 27.89
CA ALA A 124 -14.76 -17.56 26.44
C ALA A 124 -15.95 -18.41 25.99
N GLN A 125 -16.25 -19.54 26.66
CA GLN A 125 -17.45 -20.36 26.41
C GLN A 125 -18.72 -19.52 26.51
N ASN A 126 -18.87 -18.76 27.60
CA ASN A 126 -20.07 -17.97 27.83
C ASN A 126 -20.21 -16.85 26.79
N VAL A 127 -19.10 -16.23 26.38
CA VAL A 127 -19.05 -15.23 25.32
C VAL A 127 -19.48 -15.83 23.98
N VAL A 128 -18.83 -16.90 23.52
CA VAL A 128 -19.13 -17.48 22.20
C VAL A 128 -20.46 -18.25 22.13
N ALA A 129 -20.93 -18.82 23.24
CA ALA A 129 -22.23 -19.48 23.30
C ALA A 129 -23.39 -18.50 23.10
N GLN A 130 -23.24 -17.25 23.57
CA GLN A 130 -24.25 -16.22 23.42
C GLN A 130 -24.27 -15.60 22.01
N PHE A 131 -23.13 -15.56 21.31
CA PHE A 131 -22.99 -14.78 20.07
C PHE A 131 -22.83 -15.62 18.79
N ASN A 132 -22.35 -16.87 18.88
CA ASN A 132 -22.03 -17.69 17.71
C ASN A 132 -22.45 -19.16 17.89
N GLY A 133 -23.47 -19.41 18.71
CA GLY A 133 -23.92 -20.79 19.02
C GLY A 133 -22.84 -21.69 19.60
N GLY A 134 -21.80 -21.10 20.22
CA GLY A 134 -20.63 -21.80 20.77
C GLY A 134 -19.41 -21.84 19.84
N GLY A 135 -19.51 -21.27 18.63
CA GLY A 135 -18.42 -21.20 17.66
C GLY A 135 -17.34 -20.16 17.99
N ALA A 136 -16.10 -20.41 17.60
CA ALA A 136 -15.00 -19.46 17.73
C ALA A 136 -15.31 -18.12 17.02
N ILE A 137 -14.74 -17.01 17.50
CA ILE A 137 -14.77 -15.72 16.79
C ILE A 137 -13.47 -15.60 16.01
N ALA A 138 -13.59 -15.34 14.71
CA ALA A 138 -12.43 -15.26 13.83
C ALA A 138 -11.49 -14.11 14.24
N ASN A 139 -10.19 -14.32 14.02
CA ASN A 139 -9.24 -13.22 14.11
C ASN A 139 -9.53 -12.19 13.01
N ASN A 140 -9.28 -10.92 13.32
CA ASN A 140 -9.46 -9.78 12.43
C ASN A 140 -10.91 -9.61 11.95
N ASP A 141 -11.89 -10.13 12.70
CA ASP A 141 -13.29 -9.88 12.42
C ASP A 141 -13.65 -8.44 12.81
N LEU A 142 -13.80 -7.59 11.80
CA LEU A 142 -14.25 -6.20 11.89
C LEU A 142 -15.55 -5.96 11.12
N SER A 143 -16.35 -7.01 10.91
CA SER A 143 -17.63 -6.95 10.18
C SER A 143 -18.65 -5.99 10.80
N GLY A 144 -18.58 -5.77 12.11
CA GLY A 144 -19.46 -4.86 12.83
C GLY A 144 -19.02 -3.39 12.79
N VAL A 145 -17.94 -3.03 12.08
CA VAL A 145 -17.45 -1.65 11.99
C VAL A 145 -18.23 -0.87 10.95
N GLY A 146 -18.81 0.26 11.37
CA GLY A 146 -19.39 1.28 10.49
C GLY A 146 -18.42 2.44 10.38
N THR A 147 -18.78 3.60 10.90
CA THR A 147 -17.87 4.74 10.89
C THR A 147 -16.84 4.68 12.02
N ILE A 148 -15.57 5.01 11.74
CA ILE A 148 -14.55 5.42 12.71
C ILE A 148 -14.24 6.90 12.48
N ASP A 149 -14.76 7.75 13.34
CA ASP A 149 -14.69 9.20 13.27
C ASP A 149 -13.59 9.73 14.18
N PHE A 150 -12.56 10.39 13.62
CA PHE A 150 -11.47 11.01 14.38
C PHE A 150 -11.91 12.23 15.22
N GLY A 151 -13.11 12.74 14.99
CA GLY A 151 -13.58 13.99 15.56
C GLY A 151 -12.84 15.22 15.02
N ALA A 152 -13.17 16.39 15.54
CA ALA A 152 -12.53 17.65 15.11
C ALA A 152 -11.09 17.82 15.64
N ALA A 153 -10.78 17.21 16.79
CA ALA A 153 -9.49 17.33 17.46
C ALA A 153 -8.51 16.22 17.05
N PRO A 154 -7.19 16.40 17.25
CA PRO A 154 -6.22 15.35 16.97
C PRO A 154 -6.51 14.09 17.77
N SER A 155 -6.55 12.93 17.12
CA SER A 155 -6.75 11.62 17.74
C SER A 155 -6.03 10.55 16.92
N THR A 156 -5.90 9.33 17.47
CA THR A 156 -5.09 8.28 16.86
C THR A 156 -5.85 6.96 16.71
N LEU A 157 -5.83 6.39 15.51
CA LEU A 157 -6.23 5.00 15.26
C LEU A 157 -4.98 4.16 15.02
N VAL A 158 -4.85 3.02 15.69
CA VAL A 158 -3.72 2.12 15.54
C VAL A 158 -4.20 0.73 15.16
N PHE A 159 -3.72 0.21 14.03
CA PHE A 159 -3.80 -1.21 13.71
C PHE A 159 -2.51 -1.90 14.14
N ASN A 160 -2.63 -2.71 15.20
CA ASN A 160 -1.53 -3.49 15.78
C ASN A 160 -1.96 -4.95 15.90
N LEU A 161 -2.10 -5.63 14.76
CA LEU A 161 -2.73 -6.94 14.72
C LEU A 161 -1.91 -7.99 15.46
N THR A 162 -2.52 -8.73 16.38
CA THR A 162 -1.89 -9.86 17.09
C THR A 162 -1.67 -11.03 16.14
N ASN A 163 -2.56 -11.17 15.15
CA ASN A 163 -2.47 -12.15 14.07
C ASN A 163 -2.25 -11.36 12.76
N PRO A 164 -0.99 -10.98 12.47
CA PRO A 164 -0.70 -10.07 11.37
C PRO A 164 -1.09 -10.68 10.04
N THR A 165 -1.79 -9.88 9.26
CA THR A 165 -2.18 -10.18 7.88
C THR A 165 -1.04 -9.92 6.92
N THR A 166 -1.19 -10.39 5.69
CA THR A 166 -0.19 -10.19 4.63
C THR A 166 -0.80 -9.40 3.48
N GLN A 167 0.00 -8.87 2.56
CA GLN A 167 -0.53 -8.21 1.36
C GLN A 167 -1.50 -9.09 0.57
N LYS A 168 -1.29 -10.42 0.54
CA LYS A 168 -2.14 -11.37 -0.21
C LYS A 168 -3.43 -11.73 0.52
N ALA A 169 -3.46 -11.56 1.83
CA ALA A 169 -4.61 -11.82 2.69
C ALA A 169 -4.68 -10.71 3.74
N PRO A 170 -5.01 -9.47 3.34
CA PRO A 170 -5.07 -8.32 4.23
C PRO A 170 -6.29 -8.41 5.15
N LEU A 171 -6.28 -7.63 6.23
CA LEU A 171 -7.49 -7.37 7.01
C LEU A 171 -8.33 -6.39 6.18
N LEU A 172 -9.52 -6.82 5.78
CA LEU A 172 -10.47 -6.00 5.04
C LEU A 172 -11.34 -5.25 6.04
N LEU A 173 -11.39 -3.92 5.96
CA LEU A 173 -12.52 -3.18 6.53
C LEU A 173 -13.74 -3.45 5.63
N GLY A 174 -14.89 -3.77 6.25
CA GLY A 174 -16.11 -4.10 5.52
C GLY A 174 -16.53 -2.98 4.56
N ASP A 175 -17.29 -3.32 3.51
CA ASP A 175 -17.64 -2.39 2.43
C ASP A 175 -18.38 -1.12 2.90
N ASP A 176 -19.07 -1.22 4.04
CA ASP A 176 -19.83 -0.14 4.68
C ASP A 176 -19.06 0.59 5.80
N ALA A 177 -17.86 0.12 6.16
CA ALA A 177 -17.04 0.82 7.15
C ALA A 177 -16.62 2.19 6.59
N VAL A 178 -16.41 3.21 7.42
CA VAL A 178 -15.95 4.55 6.98
C VAL A 178 -15.00 5.17 7.98
N ILE A 179 -13.76 5.43 7.60
CA ILE A 179 -12.83 6.22 8.39
C ILE A 179 -13.04 7.70 8.03
N ALA A 180 -13.50 8.52 8.99
CA ALA A 180 -14.01 9.87 8.75
C ALA A 180 -13.34 10.96 9.59
N ASN A 181 -13.51 12.22 9.17
CA ASN A 181 -13.05 13.44 9.83
C ASN A 181 -11.57 13.44 10.24
N GLY A 182 -10.74 12.71 9.50
CA GLY A 182 -9.32 12.57 9.80
C GLY A 182 -8.45 13.80 9.55
N ALA A 183 -9.03 14.99 9.29
CA ALA A 183 -8.28 16.21 8.98
C ALA A 183 -7.24 16.60 10.06
N ASN A 184 -7.39 16.09 11.29
CA ASN A 184 -6.40 16.19 12.37
C ASN A 184 -5.92 14.83 12.90
N GLY A 185 -6.40 13.73 12.33
CA GLY A 185 -6.19 12.37 12.80
C GLY A 185 -4.88 11.73 12.36
N THR A 186 -4.38 10.80 13.17
CA THR A 186 -3.24 9.93 12.84
C THR A 186 -3.67 8.47 12.76
N LEU A 187 -3.44 7.82 11.63
CA LEU A 187 -3.60 6.38 11.46
C LEU A 187 -2.23 5.71 11.47
N ASN A 188 -2.04 4.72 12.34
CA ASN A 188 -0.82 3.92 12.41
C ASN A 188 -1.09 2.48 12.01
N VAL A 189 -0.30 1.92 11.09
CA VAL A 189 -0.20 0.47 10.88
C VAL A 189 1.13 -0.01 11.42
N THR A 190 1.10 -0.66 12.58
CA THR A 190 2.30 -1.13 13.27
C THR A 190 2.49 -2.64 13.15
N ASN A 191 1.42 -3.40 12.88
CA ASN A 191 1.52 -4.83 12.60
C ASN A 191 0.34 -5.30 11.73
N GLY A 192 0.63 -5.90 10.56
CA GLY A 192 -0.31 -6.37 9.56
C GLY A 192 -0.41 -5.53 8.27
N PHE A 193 -1.22 -6.04 7.35
CA PHE A 193 -1.68 -5.34 6.14
C PHE A 193 -3.16 -5.02 6.25
N ILE A 194 -3.51 -3.74 6.14
CA ILE A 194 -4.90 -3.27 6.22
C ILE A 194 -5.35 -2.85 4.84
N GLN A 195 -6.48 -3.36 4.38
CA GLN A 195 -7.11 -2.95 3.14
C GLN A 195 -8.41 -2.20 3.43
N VAL A 196 -8.53 -1.05 2.80
CA VAL A 196 -9.69 -0.15 2.92
C VAL A 196 -10.25 0.08 1.51
N SER A 197 -11.58 0.12 1.39
CA SER A 197 -12.25 0.55 0.16
C SER A 197 -12.33 2.08 0.07
N ASP A 198 -12.67 2.61 -1.11
CA ASP A 198 -12.89 4.04 -1.36
C ASP A 198 -14.01 4.63 -0.50
N LYS A 199 -15.13 3.90 -0.32
CA LYS A 199 -16.21 4.29 0.61
C LYS A 199 -15.70 4.39 2.04
N THR A 200 -14.70 3.58 2.37
CA THR A 200 -14.23 3.44 3.75
C THR A 200 -13.18 4.46 4.19
N PHE A 201 -12.78 5.41 3.35
CA PHE A 201 -11.66 6.29 3.69
C PHE A 201 -11.86 7.75 3.29
N ALA A 202 -12.11 8.61 4.27
CA ALA A 202 -12.14 10.06 4.13
C ALA A 202 -10.93 10.71 4.84
N THR A 203 -10.21 11.55 4.08
CA THR A 203 -9.11 12.46 4.47
C THR A 203 -8.50 12.24 5.87
N ILE A 204 -7.39 11.50 5.96
CA ILE A 204 -6.56 11.39 7.18
C ILE A 204 -5.33 12.30 7.05
N LYS A 205 -5.00 13.04 8.12
CA LYS A 205 -3.85 13.94 8.15
C LYS A 205 -2.53 13.21 8.17
N THR A 206 -2.42 12.11 8.90
CA THR A 206 -1.15 11.37 8.94
C THR A 206 -1.42 9.88 8.91
N ILE A 207 -0.81 9.20 7.94
CA ILE A 207 -0.77 7.73 7.89
C ILE A 207 0.67 7.31 8.12
N ASN A 208 0.90 6.50 9.13
CA ASN A 208 2.22 5.95 9.44
C ASN A 208 2.22 4.45 9.19
N ILE A 209 3.20 3.95 8.43
CA ILE A 209 3.34 2.54 8.09
C ILE A 209 4.70 2.05 8.61
N GLY A 210 4.70 1.04 9.48
CA GLY A 210 5.91 0.41 10.00
C GLY A 210 6.60 -0.51 8.98
N ASP A 211 7.81 -0.96 9.29
CA ASP A 211 8.53 -1.95 8.48
C ASP A 211 7.79 -3.29 8.42
N GLY A 212 7.77 -3.90 7.24
CA GLY A 212 7.08 -5.15 6.95
C GLY A 212 5.54 -5.02 6.96
N GLN A 213 5.01 -3.83 7.19
CA GLN A 213 3.57 -3.58 7.30
C GLN A 213 3.03 -2.95 6.01
N GLY A 214 1.70 -2.91 5.87
CA GLY A 214 1.14 -2.21 4.73
C GLY A 214 -0.27 -1.69 4.88
N PHE A 215 -0.55 -0.72 4.03
CA PHE A 215 -1.87 -0.12 3.89
C PHE A 215 -2.25 -0.18 2.40
N ILE A 216 -3.40 -0.78 2.11
CA ILE A 216 -3.90 -1.04 0.77
C ILE A 216 -5.16 -0.22 0.55
N PHE A 217 -5.10 0.71 -0.40
CA PHE A 217 -6.26 1.42 -0.89
C PHE A 217 -6.83 0.64 -2.07
N ASN A 218 -8.01 0.06 -1.90
CA ASN A 218 -8.73 -0.63 -2.95
C ASN A 218 -9.84 0.26 -3.50
N THR A 219 -9.85 0.53 -4.79
CA THR A 219 -10.85 1.39 -5.44
C THR A 219 -11.80 0.56 -6.31
N ASP A 220 -13.11 0.84 -6.24
CA ASP A 220 -14.11 0.28 -7.15
C ASP A 220 -14.61 1.35 -8.13
N ALA A 221 -14.72 1.02 -9.42
CA ALA A 221 -15.00 1.98 -10.50
C ALA A 221 -16.39 2.64 -10.44
N THR A 222 -17.28 2.19 -9.55
CA THR A 222 -18.69 2.59 -9.55
C THR A 222 -18.97 3.95 -8.91
N ASN A 223 -18.03 4.52 -8.14
CA ASN A 223 -18.11 5.86 -7.59
C ASN A 223 -16.80 6.60 -7.88
N GLY A 224 -16.86 7.87 -8.32
CA GLY A 224 -15.69 8.64 -8.77
C GLY A 224 -14.49 8.51 -7.84
N ASN A 225 -13.51 7.71 -8.28
CA ASN A 225 -12.35 7.29 -7.51
C ASN A 225 -11.46 8.47 -7.16
N ALA A 226 -11.42 8.86 -5.89
CA ALA A 226 -10.43 9.81 -5.42
C ALA A 226 -9.94 9.38 -4.04
N LEU A 227 -8.80 8.70 -3.99
CA LEU A 227 -7.93 8.72 -2.81
C LEU A 227 -7.47 10.16 -2.61
N ASN A 228 -8.31 10.97 -1.99
CA ASN A 228 -8.12 12.39 -1.96
C ASN A 228 -7.29 12.81 -0.74
N LEU A 229 -5.98 12.96 -0.92
CA LEU A 229 -5.08 13.48 0.14
C LEU A 229 -5.10 15.03 0.24
N GLN A 230 -6.09 15.72 -0.35
CA GLN A 230 -6.14 17.19 -0.60
C GLN A 230 -6.10 18.14 0.59
N VAL A 231 -6.15 17.70 1.85
CA VAL A 231 -6.12 18.67 2.96
C VAL A 231 -4.67 19.04 3.25
N GLY A 232 -4.21 20.12 2.60
CA GLY A 232 -2.84 20.67 2.59
C GLY A 232 -2.09 20.54 3.91
N GLY A 233 -1.33 19.45 4.04
CA GLY A 233 -0.68 19.04 5.29
C GLY A 233 -0.84 17.55 5.61
N ALA A 234 -1.67 16.82 4.85
CA ALA A 234 -1.75 15.37 4.94
C ALA A 234 -0.43 14.70 4.51
N THR A 235 0.02 13.70 5.27
CA THR A 235 1.29 13.00 5.04
C THR A 235 1.12 11.50 5.16
N ILE A 236 1.83 10.76 4.31
CA ILE A 236 2.06 9.32 4.48
C ILE A 236 3.52 9.18 4.87
N ASN A 237 3.79 8.55 6.01
CA ASN A 237 5.13 8.32 6.53
C ASN A 237 5.40 6.83 6.63
N PHE A 238 6.64 6.47 6.32
CA PHE A 238 7.15 5.13 6.52
C PHE A 238 8.10 5.18 7.72
N ASN A 239 7.58 4.83 8.90
CA ASN A 239 8.27 5.04 10.17
C ASN A 239 9.24 3.91 10.54
N GLY A 240 9.41 2.96 9.63
CA GLY A 240 10.40 1.90 9.72
C GLY A 240 11.85 2.38 9.54
N THR A 241 12.79 1.59 10.06
CA THR A 241 14.23 1.78 9.83
C THR A 241 14.69 1.19 8.50
N ASP A 242 14.09 0.07 8.11
CA ASP A 242 14.55 -0.80 7.02
C ASP A 242 13.91 -0.44 5.68
N GLY A 243 12.84 0.34 5.72
CA GLY A 243 12.18 0.86 4.53
C GLY A 243 11.28 -0.14 3.82
N THR A 244 10.75 -1.10 4.57
CA THR A 244 9.97 -2.20 4.00
C THR A 244 8.46 -2.00 4.15
N GLY A 245 8.03 -0.92 4.82
CA GLY A 245 6.62 -0.54 4.90
C GLY A 245 6.04 -0.19 3.53
N ARG A 246 4.78 -0.57 3.27
CA ARG A 246 4.20 -0.54 1.92
C ARG A 246 2.88 0.21 1.85
N LEU A 247 2.78 1.15 0.93
CA LEU A 247 1.53 1.72 0.47
C LEU A 247 1.14 1.04 -0.85
N VAL A 248 -0.02 0.40 -0.91
CA VAL A 248 -0.50 -0.27 -2.13
C VAL A 248 -1.74 0.46 -2.65
N LEU A 249 -1.69 0.89 -3.89
CA LEU A 249 -2.80 1.47 -4.65
C LEU A 249 -3.33 0.38 -5.58
N LEU A 250 -4.45 -0.23 -5.21
CA LEU A 250 -5.03 -1.38 -5.88
C LEU A 250 -6.23 -0.96 -6.73
N SER A 251 -6.04 -1.00 -8.05
CA SER A 251 -7.11 -0.89 -9.05
C SER A 251 -7.79 -2.25 -9.20
N ASN A 252 -8.94 -2.43 -8.57
CA ASN A 252 -9.69 -3.69 -8.60
C ASN A 252 -11.19 -3.42 -8.61
N ALA A 253 -11.66 -2.83 -9.71
CA ALA A 253 -13.08 -2.60 -9.92
C ALA A 253 -13.80 -3.87 -10.33
N ALA A 254 -14.84 -4.25 -9.59
CA ALA A 254 -15.69 -5.39 -9.92
C ALA A 254 -16.43 -5.19 -11.26
N GLY A 255 -16.62 -3.93 -11.68
CA GLY A 255 -17.25 -3.53 -12.94
C GLY A 255 -16.30 -3.30 -14.13
N GLY A 256 -14.98 -3.50 -13.97
CA GLY A 256 -14.00 -3.40 -15.08
C GLY A 256 -13.69 -1.99 -15.60
N GLY A 257 -14.12 -0.93 -14.91
CA GLY A 257 -13.79 0.46 -15.27
C GLY A 257 -12.40 0.88 -14.78
N ALA A 258 -11.69 1.71 -15.55
CA ALA A 258 -10.38 2.23 -15.14
C ALA A 258 -10.48 3.00 -13.81
N THR A 259 -9.51 2.83 -12.93
CA THR A 259 -9.49 3.53 -11.63
C THR A 259 -8.43 4.62 -11.60
N ASP A 260 -8.83 5.81 -11.16
CA ASP A 260 -7.95 6.94 -10.97
C ASP A 260 -7.61 7.13 -9.50
N PHE A 261 -6.33 7.36 -9.21
CA PHE A 261 -5.81 7.71 -7.89
C PHE A 261 -5.36 9.16 -7.93
N ASN A 262 -6.15 10.06 -7.37
CA ASN A 262 -5.82 11.48 -7.33
C ASN A 262 -5.04 11.86 -6.06
N VAL A 263 -3.71 11.77 -6.14
CA VAL A 263 -2.85 12.24 -5.06
C VAL A 263 -2.38 13.66 -5.33
N THR A 264 -2.72 14.58 -4.44
CA THR A 264 -2.17 15.95 -4.42
C THR A 264 -1.16 16.08 -3.29
N GLY A 265 0.13 16.28 -3.60
CA GLY A 265 1.20 16.39 -2.62
C GLY A 265 2.33 15.37 -2.86
N SER A 266 3.32 15.32 -1.97
CA SER A 266 4.37 14.29 -2.05
C SER A 266 3.90 13.02 -1.36
N LEU A 267 3.92 11.90 -2.08
CA LEU A 267 3.84 10.57 -1.46
C LEU A 267 5.17 10.29 -0.79
N GLY A 268 5.27 10.76 0.45
CA GLY A 268 6.22 10.31 1.45
C GLY A 268 7.16 11.40 2.02
N GLY A 269 6.79 11.93 3.18
CA GLY A 269 7.59 12.96 3.86
C GLY A 269 8.93 12.46 4.45
N ASN A 270 9.16 11.14 4.52
CA ASN A 270 10.31 10.51 5.18
C ASN A 270 10.68 9.16 4.51
N LEU A 271 10.91 9.19 3.19
CA LEU A 271 10.62 8.11 2.23
C LEU A 271 11.44 6.83 2.23
N LYS A 272 11.51 6.18 3.39
CA LYS A 272 12.07 4.85 3.47
C LYS A 272 11.18 3.77 2.88
N GLY A 273 9.88 3.98 2.62
CA GLY A 273 8.99 2.87 2.22
C GLY A 273 8.86 2.59 0.73
N ILE A 274 8.00 1.61 0.43
CA ILE A 274 7.66 1.15 -0.91
C ILE A 274 6.26 1.63 -1.28
N ILE A 275 6.12 2.21 -2.46
CA ILE A 275 4.82 2.53 -3.06
C ILE A 275 4.57 1.53 -4.19
N GLU A 276 3.43 0.84 -4.14
CA GLU A 276 3.01 -0.09 -5.18
C GLU A 276 1.75 0.42 -5.87
N PHE A 277 1.79 0.48 -7.19
CA PHE A 277 0.65 0.72 -8.04
C PHE A 277 0.27 -0.57 -8.77
N ASN A 278 -0.89 -1.13 -8.44
CA ASN A 278 -1.33 -2.42 -8.93
C ASN A 278 -2.60 -2.27 -9.79
N THR A 279 -2.45 -2.53 -11.09
CA THR A 279 -3.48 -2.46 -12.13
C THR A 279 -3.69 -3.81 -12.82
N THR A 280 -3.36 -4.89 -12.11
CA THR A 280 -3.47 -6.25 -12.65
C THR A 280 -4.91 -6.64 -12.96
N ALA A 281 -5.86 -6.25 -12.10
CA ALA A 281 -7.28 -6.52 -12.33
C ALA A 281 -7.86 -5.59 -13.39
N VAL A 282 -7.63 -4.28 -13.26
CA VAL A 282 -8.12 -3.27 -14.20
C VAL A 282 -7.08 -2.18 -14.44
N ALA A 283 -7.05 -1.62 -15.65
CA ALA A 283 -6.25 -0.44 -15.96
C ALA A 283 -6.49 0.71 -14.97
N GLY A 284 -5.50 1.57 -14.78
CA GLY A 284 -5.65 2.69 -13.86
C GLY A 284 -4.63 3.79 -14.08
N GLN A 285 -4.90 4.94 -13.45
CA GLN A 285 -4.02 6.10 -13.48
C GLN A 285 -3.70 6.61 -12.08
N LEU A 286 -2.44 6.98 -11.84
CA LEU A 286 -2.02 7.82 -10.72
C LEU A 286 -1.89 9.28 -11.23
N ILE A 287 -2.78 10.17 -10.79
CA ILE A 287 -2.98 11.52 -11.35
C ILE A 287 -1.98 12.57 -10.80
N ALA A 288 -1.72 13.58 -11.63
CA ALA A 288 -0.51 14.36 -11.85
C ALA A 288 -0.09 15.44 -10.81
N ASN A 289 -0.55 15.42 -9.56
CA ASN A 289 0.03 16.30 -8.52
C ASN A 289 0.85 15.54 -7.47
N ALA A 290 0.99 14.24 -7.67
CA ALA A 290 1.78 13.37 -6.82
C ALA A 290 3.25 13.43 -7.24
N VAL A 291 4.13 13.82 -6.32
CA VAL A 291 5.55 13.48 -6.45
C VAL A 291 5.77 12.24 -5.60
N ILE A 292 6.15 11.13 -6.22
CA ILE A 292 6.66 9.96 -5.50
C ILE A 292 8.12 10.27 -5.20
N GLY A 293 8.52 10.43 -3.94
CA GLY A 293 9.90 10.79 -3.65
C GLY A 293 10.22 12.29 -3.77
N THR A 294 11.45 12.62 -3.45
CA THR A 294 12.12 13.87 -3.79
C THR A 294 13.49 13.59 -4.38
N ASN A 295 13.97 14.50 -5.23
CA ASN A 295 15.21 14.33 -5.98
C ASN A 295 16.52 14.47 -5.15
N ASN A 296 16.44 14.64 -3.83
CA ASN A 296 17.58 14.98 -2.95
C ASN A 296 18.27 13.78 -2.28
N GLY A 297 18.13 12.57 -2.83
CA GLY A 297 18.75 11.34 -2.31
C GLY A 297 18.09 10.81 -1.04
N ALA A 298 18.07 11.61 0.03
CA ALA A 298 17.47 11.26 1.33
C ALA A 298 15.94 11.16 1.31
N GLY A 299 15.28 11.81 0.35
CA GLY A 299 13.82 11.74 0.20
C GLY A 299 13.34 10.92 -0.99
N ARG A 300 14.20 10.13 -1.66
CA ARG A 300 13.74 9.15 -2.66
C ARG A 300 12.95 8.03 -1.96
N ALA A 301 11.87 7.55 -2.58
CA ALA A 301 11.19 6.34 -2.13
C ALA A 301 12.16 5.15 -2.15
N ALA A 302 12.16 4.27 -1.16
CA ALA A 302 13.01 3.08 -1.22
C ALA A 302 12.60 2.19 -2.39
N GLY A 303 11.29 2.04 -2.63
CA GLY A 303 10.78 1.24 -3.74
C GLY A 303 9.59 1.89 -4.45
N PHE A 304 9.53 1.73 -5.76
CA PHE A 304 8.32 1.92 -6.55
C PHE A 304 8.02 0.67 -7.38
N VAL A 305 6.84 0.08 -7.18
CA VAL A 305 6.42 -1.15 -7.87
C VAL A 305 5.23 -0.84 -8.75
N VAL A 306 5.29 -1.22 -10.03
CA VAL A 306 4.16 -1.15 -10.95
C VAL A 306 3.80 -2.56 -11.40
N SER A 307 2.59 -3.00 -11.06
CA SER A 307 2.05 -4.29 -11.46
C SER A 307 0.94 -4.10 -12.49
N VAL A 308 1.05 -4.77 -13.64
CA VAL A 308 0.08 -4.72 -14.76
C VAL A 308 -0.33 -6.12 -15.21
N ALA A 309 -1.30 -6.19 -16.11
CA ALA A 309 -1.70 -7.43 -16.80
C ALA A 309 -1.86 -7.17 -18.30
N ASN A 310 -1.97 -8.25 -19.09
CA ASN A 310 -2.22 -8.13 -20.52
C ASN A 310 -3.50 -7.33 -20.80
N GLY A 311 -3.42 -6.36 -21.71
CA GLY A 311 -4.54 -5.48 -22.07
C GLY A 311 -4.80 -4.34 -21.10
N ASN A 312 -4.15 -4.33 -19.93
CA ASN A 312 -4.24 -3.25 -18.96
C ASN A 312 -3.05 -2.28 -19.09
N ALA A 313 -3.32 -1.02 -18.77
CA ALA A 313 -2.31 0.03 -18.70
C ALA A 313 -2.26 0.63 -17.28
N ALA A 314 -1.05 0.77 -16.75
CA ALA A 314 -0.76 1.60 -15.59
C ALA A 314 -0.21 2.94 -16.07
N THR A 315 -0.94 4.03 -15.84
CA THR A 315 -0.46 5.38 -16.17
C THR A 315 -0.03 6.11 -14.91
N VAL A 316 1.23 6.50 -14.82
CA VAL A 316 1.79 7.32 -13.74
C VAL A 316 2.00 8.73 -14.29
N ALA A 317 1.08 9.64 -13.99
CA ALA A 317 1.15 11.01 -14.52
C ALA A 317 2.08 11.93 -13.70
N GLY A 318 2.40 11.54 -12.46
CA GLY A 318 3.29 12.27 -11.55
C GLY A 318 4.78 11.95 -11.74
N GLN A 319 5.61 12.69 -11.00
CA GLN A 319 7.07 12.47 -10.93
C GLN A 319 7.39 11.24 -10.08
N VAL A 320 8.41 10.47 -10.48
CA VAL A 320 8.88 9.31 -9.71
C VAL A 320 10.36 9.45 -9.38
N TYR A 321 10.65 9.58 -8.09
CA TYR A 321 11.97 9.51 -7.49
C TYR A 321 12.04 8.32 -6.52
N ALA A 322 12.53 7.20 -7.02
CA ALA A 322 12.73 5.98 -6.22
C ALA A 322 14.21 5.62 -6.13
N LYS A 323 14.55 4.64 -5.29
CA LYS A 323 15.85 3.97 -5.32
C LYS A 323 15.74 2.67 -6.09
N ASP A 324 14.75 1.85 -5.76
CA ASP A 324 14.46 0.62 -6.50
C ASP A 324 13.12 0.75 -7.23
N MET A 325 13.10 0.37 -8.49
CA MET A 325 11.90 0.27 -9.30
C MET A 325 11.68 -1.17 -9.75
N VAL A 326 10.45 -1.65 -9.64
CA VAL A 326 10.05 -2.96 -10.18
C VAL A 326 8.88 -2.76 -11.12
N ILE A 327 9.03 -3.22 -12.35
CA ILE A 327 7.98 -3.26 -13.36
C ILE A 327 7.65 -4.72 -13.62
N GLN A 328 6.41 -5.11 -13.38
CA GLN A 328 6.03 -6.51 -13.48
C GLN A 328 4.65 -6.67 -14.13
N SER A 329 4.51 -7.73 -14.91
CA SER A 329 3.22 -8.11 -15.49
C SER A 329 2.87 -9.54 -15.20
N THR A 330 1.59 -9.80 -14.94
CA THR A 330 1.08 -11.18 -14.78
C THR A 330 1.15 -11.97 -16.09
N ASN A 331 0.93 -11.31 -17.24
CA ASN A 331 0.98 -11.91 -18.58
C ASN A 331 1.67 -10.94 -19.57
N ALA A 332 2.17 -11.45 -20.70
CA ALA A 332 2.76 -10.59 -21.73
C ALA A 332 1.75 -9.56 -22.26
N GLY A 333 2.18 -8.33 -22.54
CA GLY A 333 1.35 -7.28 -23.13
C GLY A 333 0.83 -6.22 -22.15
N GLY A 334 1.28 -6.23 -20.89
CA GLY A 334 1.00 -5.16 -19.94
C GLY A 334 1.76 -3.87 -20.30
N GLN A 335 1.11 -2.72 -20.10
CA GLN A 335 1.66 -1.41 -20.47
C GLN A 335 1.86 -0.51 -19.25
N VAL A 336 3.00 0.17 -19.17
CA VAL A 336 3.29 1.18 -18.14
C VAL A 336 3.63 2.49 -18.83
N ASN A 337 2.87 3.54 -18.53
CA ASN A 337 3.05 4.86 -19.11
C ASN A 337 3.50 5.84 -18.03
N PHE A 338 4.74 6.31 -18.12
CA PHE A 338 5.24 7.40 -17.29
C PHE A 338 5.02 8.72 -18.00
N GLY A 339 3.99 9.44 -17.54
CA GLY A 339 3.60 10.76 -18.05
C GLY A 339 4.52 11.90 -17.63
N HIS A 340 5.49 11.64 -16.75
CA HIS A 340 6.51 12.59 -16.32
C HIS A 340 7.87 11.90 -16.09
N ILE A 341 8.85 12.68 -15.62
CA ILE A 341 10.20 12.24 -15.22
C ILE A 341 10.12 11.06 -14.25
N VAL A 342 10.88 10.02 -14.60
CA VAL A 342 11.29 8.94 -13.70
C VAL A 342 12.79 9.08 -13.46
N ASP A 343 13.20 9.05 -12.21
CA ASP A 343 14.60 9.07 -11.84
C ASP A 343 14.83 8.13 -10.66
N VAL A 344 15.55 7.03 -10.87
CA VAL A 344 15.92 6.10 -9.79
C VAL A 344 17.29 6.40 -9.16
N GLY A 345 18.01 7.40 -9.66
CA GLY A 345 19.37 7.72 -9.23
C GLY A 345 20.43 6.80 -9.84
N THR A 346 21.71 7.13 -9.62
CA THR A 346 22.86 6.39 -10.17
C THR A 346 23.07 5.03 -9.48
N ASP A 347 22.74 4.96 -8.20
CA ASP A 347 22.90 3.76 -7.36
C ASP A 347 21.59 2.97 -7.24
N GLY A 348 20.54 3.42 -7.93
CA GLY A 348 19.24 2.79 -7.96
C GLY A 348 19.13 1.70 -9.01
N THR A 349 18.13 0.85 -8.85
CA THR A 349 17.90 -0.29 -9.75
C THR A 349 16.50 -0.24 -10.36
N THR A 350 16.37 -0.71 -11.60
CA THR A 350 15.07 -0.97 -12.24
C THR A 350 15.02 -2.42 -12.70
N ALA A 351 14.07 -3.20 -12.22
CA ALA A 351 13.94 -4.61 -12.58
C ALA A 351 12.62 -4.90 -13.30
N PHE A 352 12.70 -5.61 -14.42
CA PHE A 352 11.56 -6.16 -15.14
C PHE A 352 11.33 -7.61 -14.74
N LYS A 353 10.10 -7.97 -14.35
CA LYS A 353 9.80 -9.30 -13.81
C LYS A 353 8.55 -9.93 -14.42
N THR A 354 8.51 -11.26 -14.30
CA THR A 354 7.37 -12.14 -14.58
C THR A 354 7.01 -12.30 -16.06
N ALA A 355 6.71 -11.24 -16.79
CA ALA A 355 6.35 -11.30 -18.20
C ALA A 355 6.72 -10.02 -18.96
N ALA A 356 6.68 -10.07 -20.29
CA ALA A 356 7.00 -8.94 -21.15
C ALA A 356 6.05 -7.75 -20.90
N THR A 357 6.63 -6.56 -20.71
CA THR A 357 5.94 -5.29 -20.53
C THR A 357 6.41 -4.26 -21.54
N THR A 358 5.55 -3.33 -21.91
CA THR A 358 5.94 -2.13 -22.65
C THR A 358 5.93 -0.94 -21.71
N VAL A 359 7.03 -0.22 -21.64
CA VAL A 359 7.19 0.99 -20.84
C VAL A 359 7.35 2.18 -21.76
N ALA A 360 6.46 3.17 -21.64
CA ALA A 360 6.58 4.44 -22.33
C ALA A 360 6.96 5.55 -21.35
N ILE A 361 7.95 6.36 -21.71
CA ILE A 361 8.26 7.61 -21.00
C ILE A 361 7.85 8.81 -21.84
N THR A 362 7.57 9.95 -21.23
CA THR A 362 7.28 11.21 -21.96
C THR A 362 8.35 12.28 -21.76
N GLN A 363 9.24 12.09 -20.79
CA GLN A 363 10.27 13.06 -20.38
C GLN A 363 11.63 12.38 -20.22
N ASN A 364 12.67 13.19 -20.13
CA ASN A 364 14.01 12.72 -19.77
C ASN A 364 13.94 11.92 -18.47
N SER A 365 14.48 10.72 -18.49
CA SER A 365 14.34 9.78 -17.38
C SER A 365 15.64 9.02 -17.12
N ASN A 366 15.87 8.67 -15.86
CA ASN A 366 16.99 7.87 -15.39
C ASN A 366 16.49 6.59 -14.73
N PHE A 367 16.79 5.45 -15.34
CA PHE A 367 16.38 4.13 -14.86
C PHE A 367 17.50 3.41 -14.11
N GLY A 368 18.66 4.05 -13.90
CA GLY A 368 19.76 3.52 -13.10
C GLY A 368 20.30 2.21 -13.66
N ALA A 369 20.60 1.24 -12.78
CA ALA A 369 20.97 -0.11 -13.20
C ALA A 369 19.71 -0.92 -13.55
N VAL A 370 19.52 -1.18 -14.84
CA VAL A 370 18.32 -1.85 -15.38
C VAL A 370 18.58 -3.32 -15.65
N ASP A 371 17.71 -4.19 -15.13
CA ASP A 371 17.70 -5.63 -15.36
C ASP A 371 16.41 -6.03 -16.08
N PHE A 372 16.50 -6.37 -17.37
CA PHE A 372 15.38 -6.92 -18.13
C PHE A 372 15.06 -8.37 -17.75
N GLY A 373 15.91 -9.03 -16.97
CA GLY A 373 15.80 -10.45 -16.65
C GLY A 373 15.70 -11.30 -17.92
N ASN A 374 14.78 -12.27 -17.92
CA ASN A 374 14.41 -13.08 -19.08
C ASN A 374 13.09 -12.59 -19.71
N THR A 375 12.87 -11.27 -19.77
CA THR A 375 11.63 -10.71 -20.34
C THR A 375 11.89 -10.01 -21.66
N ALA A 376 11.03 -10.24 -22.65
CA ALA A 376 11.01 -9.48 -23.91
C ALA A 376 10.37 -8.08 -23.72
N SER A 377 10.65 -7.44 -22.57
CA SER A 377 10.10 -6.12 -22.25
C SER A 377 10.68 -5.05 -23.16
N GLN A 378 9.96 -3.95 -23.31
CA GLN A 378 10.31 -2.87 -24.21
C GLN A 378 10.25 -1.54 -23.49
N ILE A 379 11.17 -0.64 -23.83
CA ILE A 379 11.12 0.76 -23.41
C ILE A 379 11.00 1.61 -24.67
N THR A 380 10.01 2.50 -24.72
CA THR A 380 9.84 3.46 -25.81
C THR A 380 10.18 4.87 -25.32
N VAL A 381 11.11 5.50 -26.02
CA VAL A 381 11.64 6.83 -25.75
C VAL A 381 11.17 7.79 -26.86
N PRO A 382 10.49 8.89 -26.52
CA PRO A 382 9.92 9.78 -27.53
C PRO A 382 10.98 10.73 -28.10
N ASP A 383 10.58 11.49 -29.13
CA ASP A 383 11.48 12.38 -29.86
C ASP A 383 12.22 13.35 -28.93
N THR A 384 13.52 13.55 -29.19
CA THR A 384 14.44 14.46 -28.46
C THR A 384 14.74 14.11 -27.00
N LYS A 385 14.18 13.02 -26.46
CA LYS A 385 14.36 12.67 -25.04
C LYS A 385 15.60 11.84 -24.77
N VAL A 386 16.05 11.97 -23.52
CA VAL A 386 17.18 11.23 -22.96
C VAL A 386 16.67 10.12 -22.06
N LEU A 387 17.13 8.90 -22.31
CA LEU A 387 17.04 7.79 -21.38
C LEU A 387 18.43 7.52 -20.82
N THR A 388 18.57 7.61 -19.50
CA THR A 388 19.81 7.32 -18.79
C THR A 388 19.72 5.99 -18.05
N GLY A 389 20.75 5.16 -18.14
CA GLY A 389 20.84 3.92 -17.36
C GLY A 389 21.92 2.97 -17.86
N ASN A 390 22.07 1.83 -17.20
CA ASN A 390 22.90 0.71 -17.64
C ASN A 390 22.03 -0.53 -17.72
N PHE A 391 21.81 -1.03 -18.93
CA PHE A 391 20.79 -2.01 -19.26
C PHE A 391 21.42 -3.37 -19.48
N LYS A 392 20.95 -4.38 -18.75
CA LYS A 392 21.36 -5.77 -18.95
C LYS A 392 20.17 -6.69 -19.17
N GLY A 393 20.38 -7.71 -20.00
CA GLY A 393 19.50 -8.88 -20.06
C GLY A 393 19.90 -9.94 -19.02
N ASP A 394 19.40 -11.16 -19.20
CA ASP A 394 19.70 -12.29 -18.31
C ASP A 394 21.18 -12.66 -18.33
N ALA A 395 21.89 -12.35 -17.25
CA ALA A 395 23.31 -12.68 -17.10
C ALA A 395 23.58 -14.20 -17.08
N GLY A 396 22.59 -15.01 -16.66
CA GLY A 396 22.69 -16.47 -16.52
C GLY A 396 22.32 -17.25 -17.77
N ASN A 397 21.75 -16.61 -18.80
CA ASN A 397 21.32 -17.25 -20.03
C ASN A 397 21.87 -16.54 -21.27
N ASN A 398 23.08 -16.93 -21.69
CA ASN A 398 23.80 -16.32 -22.83
C ASN A 398 23.07 -16.41 -24.18
N GLY A 399 22.08 -17.30 -24.33
CA GLY A 399 21.28 -17.43 -25.56
C GLY A 399 20.02 -16.56 -25.57
N ASN A 400 19.72 -15.89 -24.46
CA ASN A 400 18.51 -15.11 -24.31
C ASN A 400 18.84 -13.61 -24.38
N THR A 401 18.33 -12.97 -25.42
CA THR A 401 18.34 -11.52 -25.51
C THR A 401 17.01 -11.01 -24.96
N ALA A 402 17.08 -10.35 -23.81
CA ALA A 402 15.93 -9.74 -23.15
C ALA A 402 15.96 -8.22 -23.36
N GLY A 403 14.82 -7.58 -23.43
CA GLY A 403 14.77 -6.12 -23.54
C GLY A 403 14.96 -5.57 -24.96
N VAL A 404 14.14 -4.58 -25.33
CA VAL A 404 14.35 -3.70 -26.51
C VAL A 404 14.19 -2.26 -26.06
N ILE A 405 15.07 -1.36 -26.51
CA ILE A 405 14.92 0.08 -26.30
C ILE A 405 14.65 0.73 -27.65
N THR A 406 13.49 1.34 -27.80
CA THR A 406 13.04 1.97 -29.05
C THR A 406 12.98 3.47 -28.89
N PHE A 407 13.73 4.19 -29.72
CA PHE A 407 13.66 5.64 -29.83
C PHE A 407 12.79 6.03 -31.01
N ALA A 408 11.83 6.94 -30.79
CA ALA A 408 11.02 7.49 -31.86
C ALA A 408 11.91 8.27 -32.85
N ALA A 409 12.56 9.34 -32.40
CA ALA A 409 13.54 10.11 -33.19
C ALA A 409 14.47 10.92 -32.26
N ASN A 410 15.60 11.41 -32.80
CA ASN A 410 16.52 12.40 -32.19
C ASN A 410 16.86 12.25 -30.69
N GLY A 411 16.78 11.04 -30.12
CA GLY A 411 16.96 10.80 -28.70
C GLY A 411 18.39 10.48 -28.31
N THR A 412 18.61 10.29 -27.01
CA THR A 412 19.92 9.91 -26.46
C THR A 412 19.77 8.75 -25.48
N LEU A 413 20.59 7.71 -25.66
CA LEU A 413 20.85 6.69 -24.65
C LEU A 413 22.15 7.02 -23.91
N ALA A 414 22.02 7.48 -22.68
CA ALA A 414 23.14 7.91 -21.84
C ALA A 414 23.52 6.84 -20.80
N SER A 415 24.82 6.72 -20.51
CA SER A 415 25.31 5.89 -19.40
C SER A 415 24.79 6.41 -18.06
N GLY A 416 24.24 5.52 -17.24
CA GLY A 416 23.94 5.79 -15.83
C GLY A 416 25.17 5.70 -14.91
N ASN A 417 26.32 5.27 -15.43
CA ASN A 417 27.53 5.01 -14.66
C ASN A 417 28.66 5.98 -15.06
N ALA A 418 29.36 6.50 -14.06
CA ALA A 418 30.54 7.35 -14.24
C ALA A 418 31.78 6.56 -14.70
N ASP A 419 31.84 5.26 -14.43
CA ASP A 419 32.86 4.37 -14.96
C ASP A 419 32.56 4.03 -16.42
N ALA A 420 33.38 4.57 -17.32
CA ALA A 420 33.28 4.37 -18.76
C ALA A 420 33.46 2.89 -19.20
N ASN A 421 34.00 2.03 -18.33
CA ASN A 421 34.15 0.60 -18.61
C ASN A 421 32.86 -0.19 -18.40
N VAL A 422 31.88 0.38 -17.69
CA VAL A 422 30.58 -0.25 -17.51
C VAL A 422 29.76 -0.03 -18.78
N ALA A 423 29.50 -1.12 -19.51
CA ALA A 423 28.68 -1.07 -20.70
C ALA A 423 27.30 -0.46 -20.40
N VAL A 424 26.84 0.40 -21.31
CA VAL A 424 25.50 0.99 -21.24
C VAL A 424 24.46 -0.05 -21.60
N THR A 425 24.76 -0.97 -22.51
CA THR A 425 23.90 -2.11 -22.83
C THR A 425 24.70 -3.40 -22.86
N ASN A 426 24.24 -4.43 -22.15
CA ASN A 426 24.89 -5.73 -22.05
C ASN A 426 23.89 -6.89 -22.20
N LYS A 427 23.98 -7.67 -23.27
CA LYS A 427 23.07 -8.81 -23.54
C LYS A 427 21.58 -8.42 -23.61
N ILE A 428 21.29 -7.22 -24.10
CA ILE A 428 19.93 -6.86 -24.50
C ILE A 428 19.70 -7.21 -25.97
N THR A 429 18.44 -7.31 -26.39
CA THR A 429 18.10 -7.66 -27.79
C THR A 429 18.54 -6.58 -28.75
N ALA A 430 18.02 -5.37 -28.59
CA ALA A 430 18.26 -4.32 -29.55
C ALA A 430 18.06 -2.93 -28.97
N ILE A 431 18.71 -1.98 -29.64
CA ILE A 431 18.35 -0.57 -29.64
C ILE A 431 17.78 -0.27 -31.02
N GLU A 432 16.59 0.31 -31.07
CA GLU A 432 15.86 0.60 -32.32
C GLU A 432 15.72 2.12 -32.50
N ALA A 433 16.06 2.61 -33.69
CA ALA A 433 15.75 3.96 -34.14
C ALA A 433 14.57 3.88 -35.12
N ALA A 434 13.37 4.18 -34.64
CA ALA A 434 12.14 3.86 -35.35
C ALA A 434 11.85 4.81 -36.53
N ASP A 435 11.99 6.12 -36.33
CA ASP A 435 11.69 7.14 -37.34
C ASP A 435 12.95 7.90 -37.81
N VAL A 436 12.74 8.85 -38.72
CA VAL A 436 13.79 9.72 -39.26
C VAL A 436 14.40 10.57 -38.15
N GLY A 437 15.71 10.46 -37.96
CA GLY A 437 16.43 11.20 -36.93
C GLY A 437 17.74 10.53 -36.52
N VAL A 438 18.43 11.14 -35.56
CA VAL A 438 19.72 10.66 -35.05
C VAL A 438 19.60 10.26 -33.59
N VAL A 439 19.74 8.97 -33.29
CA VAL A 439 19.83 8.46 -31.92
C VAL A 439 21.28 8.48 -31.46
N GLN A 440 21.56 9.21 -30.38
CA GLN A 440 22.89 9.34 -29.81
C GLN A 440 23.13 8.26 -28.76
N LEU A 441 24.25 7.55 -28.88
CA LEU A 441 24.66 6.47 -28.00
C LEU A 441 25.95 6.85 -27.28
N SER A 442 25.91 6.90 -25.95
CA SER A 442 27.12 7.16 -25.15
C SER A 442 27.71 5.85 -24.63
N GLY A 443 29.04 5.75 -24.55
CA GLY A 443 29.71 4.60 -23.95
C GLY A 443 29.66 3.34 -24.81
N THR A 444 29.83 2.18 -24.17
CA THR A 444 29.96 0.88 -24.84
C THR A 444 28.63 0.13 -24.89
N HIS A 445 28.31 -0.43 -26.06
CA HIS A 445 27.07 -1.15 -26.31
C HIS A 445 27.34 -2.52 -26.94
N THR A 446 26.69 -3.58 -26.44
CA THR A 446 26.72 -4.93 -27.06
C THR A 446 25.37 -5.35 -27.67
N ALA A 447 24.39 -4.44 -27.71
CA ALA A 447 23.08 -4.69 -28.29
C ALA A 447 23.12 -4.67 -29.84
N GLU A 448 22.17 -5.37 -30.48
CA GLU A 448 21.91 -5.16 -31.91
C GLU A 448 21.41 -3.71 -32.13
N LEU A 449 21.90 -3.04 -33.19
CA LEU A 449 21.42 -1.73 -33.58
C LEU A 449 20.49 -1.88 -34.79
N ARG A 450 19.21 -1.51 -34.64
CA ARG A 450 18.19 -1.64 -35.68
C ARG A 450 17.73 -0.27 -36.18
N LEU A 451 17.81 -0.09 -37.49
CA LEU A 451 17.34 1.10 -38.20
C LEU A 451 15.94 0.81 -38.74
N GLY A 452 14.90 1.42 -38.16
CA GLY A 452 13.51 1.20 -38.56
C GLY A 452 13.09 1.97 -39.81
N ASN A 453 13.85 3.01 -40.18
CA ASN A 453 13.55 3.89 -41.30
C ASN A 453 14.82 4.23 -42.11
N ALA A 454 14.70 4.47 -43.42
CA ALA A 454 15.82 4.88 -44.27
C ALA A 454 16.50 6.19 -43.82
N GLY A 455 15.77 7.07 -43.12
CA GLY A 455 16.30 8.30 -42.53
C GLY A 455 16.77 8.16 -41.07
N SER A 456 16.69 6.97 -40.48
CA SER A 456 17.15 6.72 -39.11
C SER A 456 18.67 6.50 -39.05
N GLN A 457 19.31 6.99 -37.99
CA GLN A 457 20.76 6.92 -37.80
C GLN A 457 21.10 6.71 -36.33
N PHE A 458 22.20 6.02 -36.06
CA PHE A 458 22.87 6.06 -34.75
C PHE A 458 24.14 6.90 -34.83
N LYS A 459 24.40 7.67 -33.79
CA LYS A 459 25.67 8.36 -33.58
C LYS A 459 26.32 7.85 -32.29
N LEU A 460 27.49 7.24 -32.42
CA LEU A 460 28.26 6.68 -31.30
C LEU A 460 29.06 7.77 -30.57
N ALA A 461 29.58 7.43 -29.40
CA ALA A 461 30.32 8.34 -28.51
C ALA A 461 31.61 8.89 -29.14
N ASP A 462 32.25 8.13 -30.02
CA ASP A 462 33.45 8.52 -30.77
C ASP A 462 33.13 9.41 -32.00
N GLY A 463 31.84 9.68 -32.25
CA GLY A 463 31.36 10.45 -33.39
C GLY A 463 31.04 9.61 -34.63
N THR A 464 31.28 8.29 -34.61
CA THR A 464 30.92 7.38 -35.69
C THR A 464 29.40 7.41 -35.94
N ILE A 465 29.01 7.42 -37.22
CA ILE A 465 27.61 7.39 -37.64
C ILE A 465 27.30 6.06 -38.31
N ILE A 466 26.25 5.39 -37.85
CA ILE A 466 25.70 4.17 -38.45
C ILE A 466 24.38 4.53 -39.13
N ASN A 467 24.30 4.32 -40.44
CA ASN A 467 23.13 4.55 -41.27
C ASN A 467 23.08 3.52 -42.42
N GLY A 468 21.96 3.45 -43.15
CA GLY A 468 21.88 2.61 -44.35
C GLY A 468 20.45 2.20 -44.72
N ASN A 469 20.29 1.68 -45.95
CA ASN A 469 19.05 1.04 -46.40
C ASN A 469 18.87 -0.27 -45.60
N VAL A 470 17.79 -0.35 -44.83
CA VAL A 470 17.52 -1.36 -43.78
C VAL A 470 17.69 -2.81 -44.27
N ASN A 471 18.87 -3.40 -44.04
CA ASN A 471 19.10 -4.84 -43.81
C ASN A 471 20.58 -5.10 -43.47
N GLN A 472 21.04 -4.90 -42.23
CA GLN A 472 22.37 -5.37 -41.83
C GLN A 472 22.47 -5.69 -40.34
N THR A 473 22.52 -7.00 -40.06
CA THR A 473 23.03 -7.60 -38.82
C THR A 473 24.55 -7.40 -38.81
N VAL A 474 25.04 -6.27 -38.31
CA VAL A 474 26.48 -6.09 -38.06
C VAL A 474 26.69 -6.06 -36.56
N LEU A 475 27.26 -7.17 -36.06
CA LEU A 475 27.70 -7.36 -34.70
C LEU A 475 28.85 -6.36 -34.42
N VAL A 476 28.62 -5.40 -33.53
CA VAL A 476 29.69 -4.50 -33.04
C VAL A 476 30.28 -5.13 -31.78
N GLY A 477 31.58 -5.41 -31.82
CA GLY A 477 32.37 -5.99 -30.72
C GLY A 477 33.19 -4.96 -29.97
#